data_AF-A0A926APA2-F1
#
_entry.id   AF-A0A926APA2-F1
#
_cell.length_a   1.000
_cell.length_b   1.000
_cell.length_c   1.000
_cell.angle_alpha   90.00
_cell.angle_beta   90.00
_cell.angle_gamma   90.00
#
_symmetry.space_group_name_H-M   'P 1'
#
loop_
_entity.id
_entity.type
_entity.pdbx_description
1 polymer ?
#
loop_
_entity_poly.entity_id
_entity_poly.type
_entity_poly.pdbx_seq_one_letter_code
_entity_poly.pdbx_strand_id
1 'polypeptide(L)'
;HPRQPKPSGGWPQFGSMVAKTLGPADIATPPFVSLCYPCTHGPYNEPGPGFLGAAQSPFRPMGPTRDDMVLNGVTLERLGDRRSLMRSFDQFRREADGTRMMEGMDHFAEQAMGLLTSSRLAEALDLSKEDPRLVARYGTGNPKVFIDDNGAPRVPQSLLMARRLIEAGARVVTLNYSKWDWHGGSYNTIFKREEEDFPIFDQCVSALLEDLHQRGLDQDCSVLIAGEFGRTPKISAQVGRDHWPQVNCALLAGGGMKHGQVIGATDRLAGEAVSRPVTFGEVYATLFHNLGIDTSQATIQDLNGRPQYLVEDNAKPLPELV
;
A
#
# COMPACT_ATOMS: atom_id res chain seq x y z
N HIS A 1 -8.70 15.15 3.02
CA HIS A 1 -9.47 16.28 3.56
C HIS A 1 -10.62 16.72 2.66
N PRO A 2 -11.84 16.15 2.78
CA PRO A 2 -13.00 16.63 2.02
C PRO A 2 -13.48 18.03 2.44
N ARG A 3 -13.10 18.48 3.65
CA ARG A 3 -13.49 19.78 4.23
C ARG A 3 -12.51 20.94 4.00
N GLN A 4 -11.29 20.68 3.50
CA GLN A 4 -10.30 21.71 3.21
C GLN A 4 -10.09 21.79 1.70
N PRO A 5 -9.82 22.99 1.16
CA PRO A 5 -9.44 23.12 -0.24
C PRO A 5 -8.24 22.22 -0.53
N LYS A 6 -8.35 21.41 -1.59
CA LYS A 6 -7.23 20.59 -2.04
C LYS A 6 -6.07 21.53 -2.42
N PRO A 7 -4.86 21.34 -1.86
CA PRO A 7 -3.70 22.15 -2.25
C PRO A 7 -3.38 21.93 -3.73
N SER A 8 -2.67 22.89 -4.33
CA SER A 8 -2.14 22.72 -5.69
C SER A 8 -1.29 21.45 -5.76
N GLY A 9 -1.46 20.63 -6.80
CA GLY A 9 -0.82 19.30 -6.91
C GLY A 9 -1.53 18.18 -6.11
N GLY A 10 -2.38 18.50 -5.14
CA GLY A 10 -3.15 17.54 -4.36
C GLY A 10 -2.50 17.03 -3.09
N TRP A 11 -3.26 16.28 -2.28
CA TRP A 11 -2.76 15.71 -1.04
C TRP A 11 -1.83 14.52 -1.32
N PRO A 12 -0.63 14.46 -0.71
CA PRO A 12 0.24 13.30 -0.81
C PRO A 12 -0.36 12.09 -0.09
N GLN A 13 -0.06 10.90 -0.60
CA GLN A 13 -0.33 9.66 0.13
C GLN A 13 0.65 9.44 1.28
N PHE A 14 0.26 8.57 2.22
CA PHE A 14 1.03 8.25 3.44
C PHE A 14 2.50 7.91 3.13
N GLY A 15 2.75 6.97 2.21
CA GLY A 15 4.11 6.57 1.85
C GLY A 15 4.96 7.72 1.28
N SER A 16 4.36 8.63 0.52
CA SER A 16 5.05 9.82 -0.01
C SER A 16 5.40 10.82 1.10
N MET A 17 4.52 10.99 2.10
CA MET A 17 4.81 11.81 3.28
C MET A 17 5.96 11.22 4.12
N VAL A 18 5.97 9.90 4.31
CA VAL A 18 7.04 9.20 5.02
C VAL A 18 8.36 9.30 4.27
N ALA A 19 8.35 9.07 2.95
CA ALA A 19 9.54 9.21 2.09
C ALA A 19 10.13 10.63 2.18
N LYS A 20 9.28 11.67 2.14
CA LYS A 20 9.71 13.06 2.27
C LYS A 20 10.31 13.37 3.64
N THR A 21 9.75 12.79 4.70
CA THR A 21 10.09 13.12 6.08
C THR A 21 11.33 12.37 6.57
N LEU A 22 11.43 11.08 6.24
CA LEU A 22 12.47 10.20 6.80
C LEU A 22 13.49 9.72 5.76
N GLY A 23 13.23 9.88 4.46
CA GLY A 23 14.07 9.33 3.41
C GLY A 23 14.19 7.80 3.48
N PRO A 24 15.11 7.18 2.72
CA PRO A 24 15.39 5.75 2.80
C PRO A 24 15.88 5.33 4.20
N ALA A 25 15.49 4.14 4.66
CA ALA A 25 16.12 3.51 5.83
C ALA A 25 17.44 2.80 5.45
N ASP A 26 17.51 2.30 4.23
CA ASP A 26 18.69 1.71 3.61
C ASP A 26 18.88 2.37 2.24
N ILE A 27 20.10 2.82 1.92
CA ILE A 27 20.39 3.51 0.64
C ILE A 27 20.11 2.63 -0.58
N ALA A 28 20.12 1.31 -0.40
CA ALA A 28 19.86 0.31 -1.42
C ALA A 28 18.36 0.00 -1.62
N THR A 29 17.47 0.56 -0.81
CA THR A 29 16.04 0.30 -0.88
C THR A 29 15.22 1.60 -0.89
N PRO A 30 14.30 1.79 -1.85
CA PRO A 30 13.46 2.97 -1.87
C PRO A 30 12.59 3.04 -0.59
N PRO A 31 12.40 4.24 0.00
CA PRO A 31 11.62 4.38 1.23
C PRO A 31 10.15 3.99 1.07
N PHE A 32 9.61 4.12 -0.14
CA PHE A 32 8.22 3.85 -0.44
C PHE A 32 8.09 3.00 -1.71
N VAL A 33 7.45 1.84 -1.56
CA VAL A 33 7.15 0.91 -2.66
C VAL A 33 5.65 0.73 -2.81
N SER A 34 5.15 0.75 -4.04
CA SER A 34 3.78 0.39 -4.36
C SER A 34 3.73 -0.91 -5.16
N LEU A 35 2.99 -1.88 -4.63
CA LEU A 35 2.60 -3.11 -5.29
C LEU A 35 1.17 -3.04 -5.84
N CYS A 36 0.57 -1.86 -5.89
CA CYS A 36 -0.79 -1.68 -6.38
C CYS A 36 -0.87 -1.94 -7.89
N TYR A 37 -1.81 -2.81 -8.28
CA TYR A 37 -2.17 -2.99 -9.68
C TYR A 37 -3.01 -1.81 -10.16
N PRO A 38 -2.84 -1.35 -11.40
CA PRO A 38 -3.73 -0.34 -11.97
C PRO A 38 -5.15 -0.89 -12.07
N CYS A 39 -6.10 -0.06 -11.66
CA CYS A 39 -7.54 -0.30 -11.75
C CYS A 39 -8.15 0.65 -12.78
N THR A 40 -9.13 0.22 -13.59
CA THR A 40 -9.81 1.14 -14.53
C THR A 40 -10.65 2.19 -13.78
N HIS A 41 -11.18 1.84 -12.62
CA HIS A 41 -11.85 2.79 -11.74
C HIS A 41 -10.81 3.67 -11.02
N GLY A 42 -10.72 4.94 -11.45
CA GLY A 42 -9.75 5.91 -10.95
C GLY A 42 -9.59 5.93 -9.42
N PRO A 43 -10.68 6.03 -8.63
CA PRO A 43 -10.64 6.04 -7.17
C PRO A 43 -9.96 4.84 -6.48
N TYR A 44 -9.88 3.66 -7.13
CA TYR A 44 -9.19 2.51 -6.53
C TYR A 44 -7.68 2.55 -6.69
N ASN A 45 -7.17 3.54 -7.43
CA ASN A 45 -5.75 3.75 -7.61
C ASN A 45 -5.23 4.73 -6.56
N GLU A 46 -3.94 4.63 -6.26
CA GLU A 46 -3.26 5.59 -5.40
C GLU A 46 -3.39 7.03 -5.92
N PRO A 47 -3.57 8.02 -5.01
CA PRO A 47 -3.71 9.42 -5.38
C PRO A 47 -2.40 10.04 -5.89
N GLY A 48 -1.26 9.35 -5.70
CA GLY A 48 0.07 9.81 -6.10
C GLY A 48 0.75 10.68 -5.04
N PRO A 49 1.89 11.31 -5.40
CA PRO A 49 2.71 12.08 -4.46
C PRO A 49 2.13 13.44 -4.07
N GLY A 50 1.03 13.87 -4.70
CA GLY A 50 0.42 15.16 -4.42
C GLY A 50 1.37 16.34 -4.66
N PHE A 51 1.28 17.36 -3.81
CA PHE A 51 2.13 18.55 -3.84
C PHE A 51 3.62 18.28 -3.55
N LEU A 52 4.00 17.06 -3.16
CA LEU A 52 5.40 16.70 -2.91
C LEU A 52 6.20 16.47 -4.20
N GLY A 53 5.50 16.33 -5.33
CA GLY A 53 6.09 16.15 -6.65
C GLY A 53 6.59 14.71 -6.91
N ALA A 54 6.94 14.45 -8.17
CA ALA A 54 7.32 13.12 -8.65
C ALA A 54 8.50 12.48 -7.88
N ALA A 55 9.35 13.29 -7.25
CA ALA A 55 10.45 12.83 -6.40
C ALA A 55 10.02 11.96 -5.22
N GLN A 56 8.76 12.10 -4.77
CA GLN A 56 8.19 11.33 -3.66
C GLN A 56 7.19 10.27 -4.13
N SER A 57 7.18 9.96 -5.43
CA SER A 57 6.41 8.84 -5.99
C SER A 57 6.93 7.50 -5.44
N PRO A 58 6.04 6.50 -5.27
CA PRO A 58 6.49 5.16 -4.90
C PRO A 58 7.31 4.54 -6.02
N PHE A 59 8.32 3.75 -5.66
CA PHE A 59 8.90 2.78 -6.58
C PHE A 59 7.86 1.69 -6.88
N ARG A 60 7.67 1.37 -8.16
CA ARG A 60 6.70 0.35 -8.61
C ARG A 60 7.43 -0.79 -9.31
N PRO A 61 7.63 -1.94 -8.65
CA PRO A 61 8.18 -3.13 -9.31
C PRO A 61 7.16 -3.82 -10.23
N MET A 62 5.88 -3.41 -10.19
CA MET A 62 4.76 -4.09 -10.85
C MET A 62 3.86 -3.12 -11.63
N GLY A 63 3.39 -3.56 -12.80
CA GLY A 63 2.37 -2.85 -13.62
C GLY A 63 2.94 -1.77 -14.54
N PRO A 64 2.13 -1.17 -15.43
CA PRO A 64 2.51 0.05 -16.13
C PRO A 64 2.75 1.14 -15.09
N THR A 65 3.98 1.68 -15.05
CA THR A 65 4.23 2.90 -14.31
C THR A 65 3.34 3.99 -14.91
N ARG A 66 2.44 4.55 -14.09
CA ARG A 66 1.72 5.78 -14.46
C ARG A 66 2.76 6.82 -14.87
N ASP A 67 2.52 7.52 -15.98
CA ASP A 67 3.35 8.51 -16.68
C ASP A 67 4.34 9.34 -15.84
N ASP A 68 5.33 8.68 -15.23
CA ASP A 68 6.57 9.20 -14.68
C ASP A 68 7.43 7.99 -14.28
N MET A 69 8.57 7.84 -14.98
CA MET A 69 9.55 6.74 -14.91
C MET A 69 9.10 5.39 -15.52
N VAL A 70 9.36 5.25 -16.82
CA VAL A 70 9.17 4.01 -17.58
C VAL A 70 10.26 3.00 -17.23
N LEU A 71 9.89 1.91 -16.55
CA LEU A 71 10.58 0.62 -16.65
C LEU A 71 9.72 -0.27 -17.55
N ASN A 72 10.00 -0.24 -18.85
CA ASN A 72 9.30 -1.09 -19.80
C ASN A 72 9.61 -2.57 -19.47
N GLY A 73 8.61 -3.26 -18.92
CA GLY A 73 8.53 -4.71 -18.92
C GLY A 73 8.86 -5.43 -17.62
N VAL A 74 8.52 -4.92 -16.44
CA VAL A 74 8.50 -5.80 -15.25
C VAL A 74 7.06 -6.31 -15.03
N THR A 75 6.78 -7.51 -15.55
CA THR A 75 5.57 -8.27 -15.25
C THR A 75 5.90 -9.37 -14.24
N LEU A 76 4.91 -9.87 -13.51
CA LEU A 76 5.10 -10.88 -12.45
C LEU A 76 5.73 -12.19 -12.95
N GLU A 77 5.65 -12.47 -14.25
CA GLU A 77 6.31 -13.62 -14.89
C GLU A 77 7.83 -13.46 -15.02
N ARG A 78 8.34 -12.22 -14.99
CA ARG A 78 9.78 -11.92 -14.97
C ARG A 78 10.40 -12.03 -13.57
N LEU A 79 9.58 -12.18 -12.51
CA LEU A 79 10.08 -12.54 -11.18
C LEU A 79 10.54 -14.00 -11.10
N GLY A 80 10.14 -14.85 -12.07
CA GLY A 80 10.62 -16.24 -12.18
C GLY A 80 11.86 -16.43 -13.05
N ASP A 81 12.22 -15.46 -13.91
CA ASP A 81 13.38 -15.55 -14.82
C ASP A 81 14.35 -14.40 -14.58
N ARG A 82 15.27 -14.63 -13.63
CA ARG A 82 16.42 -13.78 -13.28
C ARG A 82 17.12 -13.18 -14.50
N ARG A 83 17.22 -13.90 -15.63
CA ARG A 83 17.91 -13.40 -16.84
C ARG A 83 17.10 -12.40 -17.63
N SER A 84 15.78 -12.45 -17.55
CA SER A 84 14.88 -11.52 -18.24
C SER A 84 14.84 -10.17 -17.52
N LEU A 85 14.76 -10.21 -16.19
CA LEU A 85 14.82 -9.03 -15.32
C LEU A 85 16.19 -8.33 -15.43
N MET A 86 17.29 -9.09 -15.35
CA MET A 86 18.65 -8.56 -15.54
C MET A 86 18.87 -7.96 -16.95
N ARG A 87 18.28 -8.57 -18.01
CA ARG A 87 18.39 -8.03 -19.37
C ARG A 87 17.61 -6.73 -19.57
N SER A 88 16.42 -6.60 -18.98
CA SER A 88 15.70 -5.31 -18.99
C SER A 88 16.48 -4.22 -18.27
N PHE A 89 17.20 -4.57 -17.20
CA PHE A 89 18.06 -3.62 -16.50
C PHE A 89 19.33 -3.25 -17.29
N ASP A 90 19.99 -4.22 -17.92
CA ASP A 90 21.16 -3.99 -18.77
C ASP A 90 20.85 -3.13 -20.00
N GLN A 91 19.61 -3.19 -20.50
CA GLN A 91 19.15 -2.37 -21.62
C GLN A 91 18.79 -0.95 -21.17
N PHE A 92 18.05 -0.80 -20.07
CA PHE A 92 17.73 0.50 -19.48
C PHE A 92 18.99 1.31 -19.13
N ARG A 93 20.03 0.64 -18.58
CA ARG A 93 21.34 1.27 -18.29
C ARG A 93 22.00 1.89 -19.52
N ARG A 94 21.94 1.21 -20.67
CA ARG A 94 22.55 1.70 -21.92
C ARG A 94 21.77 2.85 -22.55
N GLU A 95 20.46 2.87 -22.37
CA GLU A 95 19.59 3.93 -22.87
C GLU A 95 19.74 5.22 -22.03
N ALA A 96 19.92 5.08 -20.71
CA ALA A 96 20.20 6.22 -19.81
C ALA A 96 21.56 6.88 -20.09
N ASP A 97 22.63 6.10 -20.32
CA ASP A 97 23.97 6.62 -20.63
C ASP A 97 24.05 7.44 -21.95
N GLY A 98 23.07 7.28 -22.85
CA GLY A 98 23.04 7.91 -24.17
C GLY A 98 22.42 9.31 -24.24
N THR A 99 21.73 9.76 -23.19
CA THR A 99 20.89 10.97 -23.24
C THR A 99 21.29 12.00 -22.19
N ARG A 100 22.04 13.04 -22.59
CA ARG A 100 22.31 14.24 -21.77
C ARG A 100 21.08 15.16 -21.72
N MET A 101 20.02 14.76 -21.03
CA MET A 101 18.84 15.63 -20.81
C MET A 101 18.56 15.81 -19.30
N MET A 102 18.90 17.02 -18.84
CA MET A 102 18.41 17.75 -17.66
C MET A 102 18.81 17.25 -16.26
N GLU A 103 19.60 18.08 -15.55
CA GLU A 103 20.18 17.89 -14.20
C GLU A 103 19.21 17.47 -13.07
N GLY A 104 17.89 17.55 -13.29
CA GLY A 104 16.89 17.02 -12.36
C GLY A 104 16.69 15.50 -12.49
N MET A 105 16.96 14.91 -13.66
CA MET A 105 16.86 13.46 -13.94
C MET A 105 18.10 12.68 -13.48
N ASP A 106 19.26 13.31 -13.36
CA ASP A 106 20.52 12.64 -13.04
C ASP A 106 20.50 12.00 -11.64
N HIS A 107 19.98 12.69 -10.63
CA HIS A 107 19.86 12.13 -9.28
C HIS A 107 18.85 10.96 -9.21
N PHE A 108 17.78 11.00 -10.03
CA PHE A 108 16.79 9.92 -10.13
C PHE A 108 17.33 8.71 -10.89
N ALA A 109 18.07 8.93 -11.96
CA ALA A 109 18.71 7.87 -12.74
C ALA A 109 19.82 7.19 -11.93
N GLU A 110 20.62 7.97 -11.17
CA GLU A 110 21.65 7.44 -10.28
C GLU A 110 21.07 6.70 -9.07
N GLN A 111 20.02 7.22 -8.42
CA GLN A 111 19.32 6.51 -7.36
C GLN A 111 18.64 5.25 -7.89
N ALA A 112 17.93 5.32 -9.01
CA ALA A 112 17.35 4.15 -9.65
C ALA A 112 18.43 3.14 -10.04
N MET A 113 19.56 3.55 -10.63
CA MET A 113 20.67 2.64 -10.94
C MET A 113 21.31 2.01 -9.70
N GLY A 114 21.53 2.78 -8.62
CA GLY A 114 22.08 2.26 -7.37
C GLY A 114 21.13 1.30 -6.66
N LEU A 115 19.83 1.58 -6.67
CA LEU A 115 18.78 0.72 -6.13
C LEU A 115 18.61 -0.56 -6.96
N LEU A 116 18.64 -0.45 -8.29
CA LEU A 116 18.45 -1.55 -9.24
C LEU A 116 19.68 -2.46 -9.38
N THR A 117 20.86 -1.99 -8.99
CA THR A 117 22.08 -2.79 -8.88
C THR A 117 22.29 -3.36 -7.48
N SER A 118 21.45 -2.99 -6.50
CA SER A 118 21.53 -3.56 -5.17
C SER A 118 21.04 -5.01 -5.18
N SER A 119 21.85 -5.91 -4.62
CA SER A 119 21.44 -7.31 -4.45
C SER A 119 20.21 -7.43 -3.55
N ARG A 120 20.04 -6.52 -2.60
CA ARG A 120 18.99 -6.61 -1.57
C ARG A 120 17.58 -6.38 -2.10
N LEU A 121 17.35 -5.32 -2.87
CA LEU A 121 16.04 -5.07 -3.47
C LEU A 121 15.68 -6.16 -4.50
N ALA A 122 16.65 -6.57 -5.32
CA ALA A 122 16.45 -7.65 -6.29
C ALA A 122 16.13 -8.99 -5.61
N GLU A 123 16.81 -9.31 -4.50
CA GLU A 123 16.52 -10.50 -3.70
C GLU A 123 15.14 -10.41 -3.05
N ALA A 124 14.73 -9.25 -2.53
CA ALA A 124 13.41 -9.06 -1.95
C ALA A 124 12.29 -9.34 -2.96
N LEU A 125 12.50 -8.92 -4.22
CA LEU A 125 11.58 -9.16 -5.34
C LEU A 125 11.57 -10.61 -5.84
N ASP A 126 12.57 -11.42 -5.50
CA ASP A 126 12.66 -12.82 -5.94
C ASP A 126 12.01 -13.77 -4.92
N LEU A 127 10.73 -14.08 -5.10
CA LEU A 127 10.01 -15.02 -4.24
C LEU A 127 10.52 -16.46 -4.36
N SER A 128 11.32 -16.81 -5.38
CA SER A 128 11.94 -18.14 -5.47
C SER A 128 13.00 -18.37 -4.38
N LYS A 129 13.39 -17.30 -3.67
CA LYS A 129 14.27 -17.33 -2.50
C LYS A 129 13.56 -17.70 -1.20
N GLU A 130 12.24 -17.79 -1.21
CA GLU A 130 11.47 -18.23 -0.04
C GLU A 130 11.29 -19.74 0.00
N ASP A 131 11.12 -20.30 1.19
CA ASP A 131 10.71 -21.69 1.35
C ASP A 131 9.37 -21.90 0.60
N PRO A 132 9.28 -22.87 -0.34
CA PRO A 132 8.04 -23.18 -1.04
C PRO A 132 6.85 -23.43 -0.10
N ARG A 133 7.07 -23.93 1.12
CA ARG A 133 6.02 -24.10 2.14
C ARG A 133 5.48 -22.76 2.64
N LEU A 134 6.36 -21.77 2.82
CA LEU A 134 5.95 -20.42 3.21
C LEU A 134 5.17 -19.75 2.07
N VAL A 135 5.65 -19.88 0.83
CA VAL A 135 4.91 -19.40 -0.35
C VAL A 135 3.51 -20.03 -0.41
N ALA A 136 3.42 -21.34 -0.19
CA ALA A 136 2.14 -22.04 -0.15
C ALA A 136 1.24 -21.60 1.02
N ARG A 137 1.81 -21.23 2.17
CA ARG A 137 1.06 -20.74 3.35
C ARG A 137 0.36 -19.41 3.06
N TYR A 138 1.00 -18.49 2.34
CA TYR A 138 0.36 -17.26 1.84
C TYR A 138 -0.69 -17.55 0.76
N GLY A 139 -0.45 -18.59 -0.06
CA GLY A 139 -1.32 -18.96 -1.17
C GLY A 139 -0.84 -18.39 -2.52
N THR A 140 -1.46 -18.86 -3.59
CA THR A 140 -1.09 -18.49 -4.96
C THR A 140 -2.25 -17.88 -5.72
N GLY A 141 -1.98 -16.74 -6.35
CA GLY A 141 -2.89 -16.04 -7.25
C GLY A 141 -2.24 -15.79 -8.61
N ASN A 142 -3.06 -15.42 -9.59
CA ASN A 142 -2.61 -15.06 -10.93
C ASN A 142 -2.81 -13.56 -11.19
N PRO A 143 -1.74 -12.79 -11.39
CA PRO A 143 -1.82 -11.34 -11.58
C PRO A 143 -2.41 -10.90 -12.91
N LYS A 144 -2.66 -11.83 -13.83
CA LYS A 144 -3.34 -11.59 -15.10
C LYS A 144 -4.83 -11.88 -15.05
N VAL A 145 -5.29 -12.52 -13.97
CA VAL A 145 -6.69 -12.86 -13.79
C VAL A 145 -7.31 -11.84 -12.88
N PHE A 146 -8.11 -10.98 -13.49
CA PHE A 146 -8.89 -9.97 -12.81
C PHE A 146 -10.33 -10.46 -12.66
N ILE A 147 -10.96 -10.12 -11.55
CA ILE A 147 -12.38 -10.42 -11.32
C ILE A 147 -13.26 -9.62 -12.28
N ASP A 148 -12.87 -8.36 -12.54
CA ASP A 148 -13.37 -7.48 -13.59
C ASP A 148 -12.32 -6.40 -13.92
N ASP A 149 -12.66 -5.46 -14.79
CA ASP A 149 -11.79 -4.35 -15.18
C ASP A 149 -11.53 -3.35 -14.04
N ASN A 150 -12.44 -3.25 -13.07
CA ASN A 150 -12.38 -2.23 -12.03
C ASN A 150 -11.47 -2.61 -10.86
N GLY A 151 -11.44 -3.88 -10.41
CA GLY A 151 -10.68 -4.30 -9.23
C GLY A 151 -9.21 -4.67 -9.47
N ALA A 152 -8.45 -4.89 -8.39
CA ALA A 152 -7.12 -5.51 -8.48
C ALA A 152 -7.25 -7.03 -8.69
N PRO A 153 -6.20 -7.73 -9.19
CA PRO A 153 -6.22 -9.18 -9.23
C PRO A 153 -6.08 -9.74 -7.81
N ARG A 154 -6.56 -10.98 -7.61
CA ARG A 154 -6.40 -11.69 -6.33
C ARG A 154 -5.02 -12.34 -6.29
N VAL A 155 -4.04 -11.66 -5.67
CA VAL A 155 -2.63 -12.10 -5.63
C VAL A 155 -2.10 -12.09 -4.20
N PRO A 156 -2.27 -13.19 -3.45
CA PRO A 156 -1.77 -13.33 -2.08
C PRO A 156 -0.26 -13.13 -1.94
N GLN A 157 0.51 -13.46 -2.98
CA GLN A 157 1.96 -13.30 -3.01
C GLN A 157 2.42 -11.84 -2.85
N SER A 158 1.55 -10.86 -3.13
CA SER A 158 1.85 -9.45 -2.89
C SER A 158 2.07 -9.14 -1.40
N LEU A 159 1.43 -9.87 -0.48
CA LEU A 159 1.65 -9.69 0.96
C LEU A 159 3.02 -10.25 1.39
N LEU A 160 3.41 -11.42 0.87
CA LEU A 160 4.74 -12.00 1.09
C LEU A 160 5.84 -11.08 0.53
N MET A 161 5.62 -10.55 -0.67
CA MET A 161 6.48 -9.55 -1.29
C MET A 161 6.64 -8.31 -0.40
N ALA A 162 5.53 -7.80 0.15
CA ALA A 162 5.54 -6.66 1.03
C ALA A 162 6.42 -6.91 2.27
N ARG A 163 6.29 -8.08 2.92
CA ARG A 163 7.16 -8.45 4.05
C ARG A 163 8.64 -8.43 3.66
N ARG A 164 9.00 -9.05 2.53
CA ARG A 164 10.39 -9.06 2.04
C ARG A 164 10.93 -7.66 1.74
N LEU A 165 10.10 -6.78 1.19
CA LEU A 165 10.47 -5.39 0.92
C LEU A 165 10.68 -4.58 2.20
N ILE A 166 9.86 -4.81 3.23
CA ILE A 166 10.09 -4.24 4.57
C ILE A 166 11.41 -4.73 5.15
N GLU A 167 11.70 -6.05 5.10
CA GLU A 167 13.00 -6.60 5.51
C GLU A 167 14.17 -6.06 4.68
N ALA A 168 13.93 -5.67 3.42
CA ALA A 168 14.92 -5.04 2.57
C ALA A 168 15.21 -3.58 2.94
N GLY A 169 14.38 -2.96 3.79
CA GLY A 169 14.56 -1.58 4.25
C GLY A 169 13.56 -0.57 3.65
N ALA A 170 12.50 -1.03 2.98
CA ALA A 170 11.41 -0.13 2.62
C ALA A 170 10.71 0.32 3.90
N ARG A 171 10.43 1.63 4.04
CA ARG A 171 9.69 2.15 5.20
C ARG A 171 8.20 1.92 5.07
N VAL A 172 7.68 2.02 3.84
CA VAL A 172 6.27 1.82 3.53
C VAL A 172 6.15 0.96 2.29
N VAL A 173 5.32 -0.07 2.37
CA VAL A 173 4.82 -0.81 1.21
C VAL A 173 3.31 -0.68 1.19
N THR A 174 2.76 -0.24 0.06
CA THR A 174 1.30 -0.20 -0.16
C THR A 174 0.92 -1.22 -1.22
N LEU A 175 -0.26 -1.83 -1.08
CA LEU A 175 -0.82 -2.76 -2.05
C LEU A 175 -2.35 -2.65 -2.08
N ASN A 176 -2.93 -2.97 -3.22
CA ASN A 176 -4.36 -3.26 -3.34
C ASN A 176 -4.55 -4.77 -3.54
N TYR A 177 -5.70 -5.29 -3.14
CA TYR A 177 -5.99 -6.71 -3.18
C TYR A 177 -7.42 -6.95 -3.65
N SER A 178 -7.54 -7.71 -4.74
CA SER A 178 -8.81 -8.14 -5.31
C SER A 178 -9.82 -7.02 -5.63
N LYS A 179 -11.03 -7.40 -6.04
CA LYS A 179 -12.21 -6.52 -6.08
C LYS A 179 -12.98 -6.73 -4.78
N TRP A 180 -13.27 -5.66 -4.05
CA TRP A 180 -14.12 -5.67 -2.84
C TRP A 180 -15.43 -4.88 -3.02
N ASP A 181 -15.59 -4.17 -4.16
CA ASP A 181 -16.78 -3.35 -4.45
C ASP A 181 -17.95 -4.17 -5.02
N TRP A 182 -18.65 -4.88 -4.14
CA TRP A 182 -19.71 -5.83 -4.50
C TRP A 182 -21.12 -5.24 -4.37
N HIS A 183 -21.53 -4.46 -5.37
CA HIS A 183 -22.88 -3.88 -5.48
C HIS A 183 -23.97 -4.84 -5.97
N GLY A 184 -23.61 -6.08 -6.34
CA GLY A 184 -24.55 -7.07 -6.85
C GLY A 184 -24.55 -7.20 -8.38
N GLY A 185 -25.55 -7.90 -8.91
CA GLY A 185 -25.73 -8.21 -10.33
C GLY A 185 -25.45 -9.68 -10.68
N SER A 186 -25.81 -10.09 -11.90
CA SER A 186 -25.86 -11.52 -12.32
C SER A 186 -24.57 -12.32 -12.14
N TYR A 187 -23.41 -11.65 -12.05
CA TYR A 187 -22.11 -12.29 -11.85
C TYR A 187 -21.31 -11.71 -10.67
N ASN A 188 -21.93 -10.86 -9.83
CA ASN A 188 -21.23 -10.10 -8.80
C ASN A 188 -22.03 -9.98 -7.50
N THR A 189 -22.80 -11.03 -7.17
CA THR A 189 -23.51 -11.10 -5.89
C THR A 189 -22.52 -11.14 -4.73
N ILE A 190 -22.86 -10.48 -3.63
CA ILE A 190 -21.97 -10.40 -2.45
C ILE A 190 -21.59 -11.78 -1.94
N PHE A 191 -22.54 -12.71 -1.82
CA PHE A 191 -22.28 -14.06 -1.28
C PHE A 191 -21.29 -14.86 -2.12
N LYS A 192 -21.40 -14.78 -3.45
CA LYS A 192 -20.44 -15.46 -4.34
C LYS A 192 -19.04 -14.86 -4.17
N ARG A 193 -18.96 -13.54 -4.08
CA ARG A 193 -17.66 -12.86 -3.95
C ARG A 193 -17.02 -13.11 -2.59
N GLU A 194 -17.80 -13.10 -1.51
CA GLU A 194 -17.34 -13.47 -0.17
C GLU A 194 -16.79 -14.92 -0.14
N GLU A 195 -17.51 -15.86 -0.75
CA GLU A 195 -17.08 -17.26 -0.87
C GLU A 195 -15.75 -17.40 -1.64
N GLU A 196 -15.56 -16.61 -2.69
CA GLU A 196 -14.34 -16.64 -3.50
C GLU A 196 -13.16 -15.93 -2.80
N ASP A 197 -13.39 -14.76 -2.19
CA ASP A 197 -12.33 -13.85 -1.71
C ASP A 197 -11.92 -14.09 -0.26
N PHE A 198 -12.86 -14.26 0.66
CA PHE A 198 -12.54 -14.28 2.09
C PHE A 198 -11.63 -15.43 2.52
N PRO A 199 -11.80 -16.68 2.04
CA PRO A 199 -10.90 -17.77 2.44
C PRO A 199 -9.44 -17.49 2.07
N ILE A 200 -9.20 -16.93 0.89
CA ILE A 200 -7.85 -16.64 0.40
C ILE A 200 -7.28 -15.41 1.12
N PHE A 201 -8.11 -14.39 1.36
CA PHE A 201 -7.71 -13.19 2.10
C PHE A 201 -7.35 -13.51 3.55
N ASP A 202 -8.19 -14.28 4.25
CA ASP A 202 -7.93 -14.74 5.62
C ASP A 202 -6.66 -15.58 5.70
N GLN A 203 -6.47 -16.50 4.75
CA GLN A 203 -5.25 -17.29 4.65
C GLN A 203 -3.99 -16.40 4.52
N CYS A 204 -3.99 -15.42 3.61
CA CYS A 204 -2.78 -14.64 3.33
C CYS A 204 -2.50 -13.57 4.39
N VAL A 205 -3.54 -12.99 4.99
CA VAL A 205 -3.40 -12.06 6.12
C VAL A 205 -2.89 -12.79 7.35
N SER A 206 -3.46 -13.94 7.69
CA SER A 206 -2.98 -14.74 8.82
C SER A 206 -1.53 -15.19 8.61
N ALA A 207 -1.16 -15.58 7.39
CA ALA A 207 0.21 -15.92 7.02
C ALA A 207 1.17 -14.73 7.23
N LEU A 208 0.78 -13.52 6.80
CA LEU A 208 1.59 -12.31 6.99
C LEU A 208 1.84 -12.02 8.47
N LEU A 209 0.79 -12.02 9.29
CA LEU A 209 0.91 -11.69 10.71
C LEU A 209 1.73 -12.74 11.48
N GLU A 210 1.53 -14.02 11.16
CA GLU A 210 2.30 -15.12 11.72
C GLU A 210 3.78 -15.05 11.32
N ASP A 211 4.07 -14.78 10.05
CA ASP A 211 5.43 -14.65 9.50
C ASP A 211 6.17 -13.45 10.12
N LEU A 212 5.49 -12.31 10.30
CA LEU A 212 6.06 -11.15 11.00
C LEU A 212 6.43 -11.50 12.44
N HIS A 213 5.55 -12.17 13.18
CA HIS A 213 5.81 -12.59 14.56
C HIS A 213 6.95 -13.63 14.66
N GLN A 214 6.96 -14.65 13.79
CA GLN A 214 8.02 -15.66 13.78
C GLN A 214 9.41 -15.07 13.48
N ARG A 215 9.46 -13.96 12.75
CA ARG A 215 10.69 -13.23 12.42
C ARG A 215 11.06 -12.16 13.45
N GLY A 216 10.21 -11.92 14.45
CA GLY A 216 10.38 -10.82 15.40
C GLY A 216 10.19 -9.43 14.80
N LEU A 217 9.53 -9.34 13.64
CA LEU A 217 9.20 -8.08 12.96
C LEU A 217 7.89 -7.46 13.46
N ASP A 218 7.11 -8.17 14.26
CA ASP A 218 5.85 -7.69 14.83
C ASP A 218 6.05 -6.49 15.77
N GLN A 219 7.24 -6.29 16.32
CA GLN A 219 7.56 -5.10 17.12
C GLN A 219 7.93 -3.89 16.26
N ASP A 220 8.48 -4.11 15.06
CA ASP A 220 9.05 -3.04 14.23
C ASP A 220 8.26 -2.75 12.93
N CYS A 221 7.26 -3.58 12.59
CA CYS A 221 6.45 -3.45 11.39
C CYS A 221 4.96 -3.31 11.74
N SER A 222 4.38 -2.14 11.44
CA SER A 222 2.93 -1.92 11.54
C SER A 222 2.21 -2.40 10.28
N VAL A 223 1.11 -3.14 10.46
CA VAL A 223 0.22 -3.58 9.38
C VAL A 223 -1.13 -2.89 9.55
N LEU A 224 -1.57 -2.19 8.49
CA LEU A 224 -2.92 -1.64 8.37
C LEU A 224 -3.66 -2.33 7.23
N ILE A 225 -4.83 -2.87 7.51
CA ILE A 225 -5.77 -3.39 6.52
C ILE A 225 -7.05 -2.58 6.64
N ALA A 226 -7.39 -1.84 5.59
CA ALA A 226 -8.57 -0.99 5.57
C ALA A 226 -9.11 -0.83 4.14
N GLY A 227 -10.41 -0.58 4.03
CA GLY A 227 -11.05 -0.07 2.81
C GLY A 227 -11.23 1.45 2.86
N GLU A 228 -11.65 2.05 1.75
CA GLU A 228 -11.86 3.51 1.66
C GLU A 228 -13.13 4.01 2.39
N PHE A 229 -14.19 3.21 2.40
CA PHE A 229 -15.46 3.51 3.06
C PHE A 229 -16.19 2.20 3.42
N GLY A 230 -17.21 2.29 4.27
CA GLY A 230 -18.01 1.12 4.64
C GLY A 230 -19.15 0.82 3.67
N ARG A 231 -19.96 -0.15 4.07
CA ARG A 231 -21.03 -0.71 3.26
C ARG A 231 -22.35 -0.63 3.97
N THR A 232 -23.42 -0.44 3.19
CA THR A 232 -24.76 -0.38 3.74
C THR A 232 -25.04 -1.63 4.59
N PRO A 233 -25.75 -1.49 5.72
CA PRO A 233 -26.10 -2.63 6.58
C PRO A 233 -27.15 -3.56 5.92
N LYS A 234 -27.72 -3.13 4.80
CA LYS A 234 -28.79 -3.80 4.07
C LYS A 234 -28.27 -4.32 2.72
N ILE A 235 -28.64 -5.56 2.39
CA ILE A 235 -28.41 -6.10 1.05
C ILE A 235 -29.44 -5.51 0.08
N SER A 236 -28.95 -4.95 -1.02
CA SER A 236 -29.76 -4.34 -2.08
C SER A 236 -30.52 -5.40 -2.89
N ALA A 237 -31.47 -4.96 -3.72
CA ALA A 237 -32.19 -5.86 -4.63
C ALA A 237 -31.27 -6.52 -5.68
N GLN A 238 -30.07 -5.96 -5.91
CA GLN A 238 -29.06 -6.54 -6.79
C GLN A 238 -28.23 -7.64 -6.10
N VAL A 239 -28.52 -7.93 -4.82
CA VAL A 239 -27.77 -8.89 -3.98
C VAL A 239 -26.33 -8.43 -3.76
N GLY A 240 -26.17 -7.14 -3.44
CA GLY A 240 -24.91 -6.54 -3.01
C GLY A 240 -25.11 -5.51 -1.91
N ARG A 241 -24.07 -4.75 -1.56
CA ARG A 241 -24.15 -3.65 -0.58
C ARG A 241 -23.61 -2.35 -1.17
N ASP A 242 -24.44 -1.32 -1.12
CA ASP A 242 -24.12 0.02 -1.60
C ASP A 242 -23.08 0.72 -0.72
N HIS A 243 -22.48 1.81 -1.24
CA HIS A 243 -21.52 2.65 -0.51
C HIS A 243 -22.16 3.27 0.73
N TRP A 244 -21.43 3.28 1.84
CA TRP A 244 -21.90 3.83 3.10
C TRP A 244 -20.79 4.57 3.86
N PRO A 245 -20.75 5.91 3.80
CA PRO A 245 -19.66 6.68 4.37
C PRO A 245 -19.74 6.87 5.89
N GLN A 246 -20.82 6.45 6.55
CA GLN A 246 -21.04 6.78 7.97
C GLN A 246 -20.19 5.97 8.94
N VAL A 247 -19.74 4.78 8.52
CA VAL A 247 -18.88 3.94 9.35
C VAL A 247 -18.08 3.00 8.47
N ASN A 248 -16.88 2.64 8.91
CA ASN A 248 -16.02 1.64 8.29
C ASN A 248 -15.27 0.86 9.39
N CYS A 249 -14.52 -0.17 9.03
CA CYS A 249 -13.60 -0.84 9.93
C CYS A 249 -12.17 -0.84 9.37
N ALA A 250 -11.21 -1.03 10.25
CA ALA A 250 -9.81 -1.26 9.93
C ALA A 250 -9.24 -2.29 10.90
N LEU A 251 -8.27 -3.08 10.42
CA LEU A 251 -7.48 -3.98 11.24
C LEU A 251 -6.07 -3.40 11.37
N LEU A 252 -5.58 -3.31 12.60
CA LEU A 252 -4.21 -2.92 12.90
C LEU A 252 -3.50 -4.06 13.63
N ALA A 253 -2.25 -4.32 13.25
CA ALA A 253 -1.39 -5.32 13.87
C ALA A 253 0.09 -4.91 13.83
N GLY A 254 0.91 -5.52 14.67
CA GLY A 254 2.35 -5.27 14.73
C GLY A 254 2.71 -3.87 15.28
N GLY A 255 3.91 -3.38 14.94
CA GLY A 255 4.46 -2.09 15.37
C GLY A 255 4.55 -1.91 16.88
N GLY A 256 4.65 -3.00 17.64
CA GLY A 256 4.65 -2.96 19.11
C GLY A 256 3.33 -2.49 19.73
N MET A 257 2.25 -2.42 18.95
CA MET A 257 0.94 -1.96 19.41
C MET A 257 0.31 -2.93 20.40
N LYS A 258 -0.47 -2.40 21.36
CA LYS A 258 -1.29 -3.20 22.29
C LYS A 258 -2.46 -3.86 21.56
N HIS A 259 -2.23 -5.00 20.93
CA HIS A 259 -3.24 -5.73 20.16
C HIS A 259 -4.18 -6.59 21.02
N GLY A 260 -5.13 -7.30 20.40
CA GLY A 260 -6.09 -8.20 21.08
C GLY A 260 -7.36 -7.53 21.58
N GLN A 261 -7.75 -6.40 20.97
CA GLN A 261 -8.88 -5.59 21.38
C GLN A 261 -9.75 -5.14 20.20
N VAL A 262 -10.97 -4.73 20.51
CA VAL A 262 -11.87 -4.03 19.59
C VAL A 262 -12.05 -2.61 20.13
N ILE A 263 -11.72 -1.62 19.31
CA ILE A 263 -11.82 -0.20 19.67
C ILE A 263 -13.06 0.38 18.99
N GLY A 264 -13.98 0.92 19.80
CA GLY A 264 -15.26 1.44 19.32
C GLY A 264 -16.32 0.36 19.12
N ALA A 265 -17.54 0.81 18.81
CA ALA A 265 -18.66 -0.07 18.46
C ALA A 265 -19.64 0.65 17.53
N THR A 266 -20.33 -0.14 16.72
CA THR A 266 -21.42 0.32 15.86
C THR A 266 -22.79 0.01 16.47
N ASP A 267 -23.85 0.58 15.89
CA ASP A 267 -25.21 0.14 16.20
C ASP A 267 -25.42 -1.35 15.87
N ARG A 268 -26.56 -1.91 16.30
CA ARG A 268 -26.89 -3.33 16.08
C ARG A 268 -26.93 -3.73 14.59
N LEU A 269 -27.04 -2.78 13.67
CA LEU A 269 -27.09 -3.02 12.23
C LEU A 269 -25.72 -2.83 11.57
N ALA A 270 -24.72 -2.34 12.29
CA ALA A 270 -23.46 -1.83 11.76
C ALA A 270 -23.64 -0.64 10.79
N GLY A 271 -24.65 0.21 11.03
CA GLY A 271 -24.93 1.41 10.24
C GLY A 271 -24.13 2.63 10.67
N GLU A 272 -23.99 2.87 11.97
CA GLU A 272 -23.29 4.06 12.49
C GLU A 272 -22.43 3.71 13.69
N ALA A 273 -21.37 4.50 13.94
CA ALA A 273 -20.57 4.39 15.15
C ALA A 273 -21.35 4.97 16.35
N VAL A 274 -21.54 4.17 17.41
CA VAL A 274 -22.32 4.57 18.60
C VAL A 274 -21.47 4.68 19.87
N SER A 275 -20.25 4.14 19.84
CA SER A 275 -19.29 4.24 20.95
C SER A 275 -17.88 4.37 20.42
N ARG A 276 -17.09 5.26 21.04
CA ARG A 276 -15.68 5.52 20.75
C ARG A 276 -15.37 5.48 19.23
N PRO A 277 -15.94 6.40 18.43
CA PRO A 277 -15.61 6.47 17.01
C PRO A 277 -14.10 6.71 16.85
N VAL A 278 -13.50 6.00 15.90
CA VAL A 278 -12.10 6.16 15.52
C VAL A 278 -12.05 6.87 14.17
N THR A 279 -11.26 7.93 14.09
CA THR A 279 -11.07 8.68 12.85
C THR A 279 -9.89 8.13 12.04
N PHE A 280 -9.90 8.32 10.72
CA PHE A 280 -8.71 8.03 9.90
C PHE A 280 -7.48 8.82 10.37
N GLY A 281 -7.68 10.04 10.89
CA GLY A 281 -6.61 10.85 11.47
C GLY A 281 -5.91 10.15 12.63
N GLU A 282 -6.65 9.52 13.54
CA GLU A 282 -6.08 8.76 14.67
C GLU A 282 -5.31 7.52 14.20
N VAL A 283 -5.83 6.82 13.19
CA VAL A 283 -5.15 5.67 12.57
C VAL A 283 -3.80 6.10 11.98
N TYR A 284 -3.78 7.14 11.14
CA TYR A 284 -2.53 7.64 10.56
C TYR A 284 -1.59 8.26 11.59
N ALA A 285 -2.11 8.94 12.62
CA ALA A 285 -1.30 9.46 13.72
C ALA A 285 -0.59 8.33 14.47
N THR A 286 -1.27 7.19 14.67
CA THR A 286 -0.67 5.98 15.27
C THR A 286 0.45 5.41 14.39
N LEU A 287 0.24 5.33 13.08
CA LEU A 287 1.29 4.87 12.15
C LEU A 287 2.51 5.81 12.11
N PHE A 288 2.29 7.13 12.10
CA PHE A 288 3.37 8.11 12.19
C PHE A 288 4.12 8.04 13.52
N HIS A 289 3.40 7.83 14.63
CA HIS A 289 4.00 7.62 15.94
C HIS A 289 4.93 6.40 15.96
N ASN A 290 4.49 5.27 15.39
CA ASN A 290 5.32 4.07 15.28
C ASN A 290 6.55 4.26 14.38
N LEU A 291 6.49 5.21 13.44
CA LEU A 291 7.64 5.64 12.63
C LEU A 291 8.53 6.69 13.32
N GLY A 292 8.22 7.07 14.56
CA GLY A 292 8.97 8.07 15.33
C GLY A 292 8.68 9.53 14.93
N ILE A 293 7.58 9.79 14.22
CA ILE A 293 7.20 11.12 13.76
C ILE A 293 6.16 11.73 14.71
N ASP A 294 6.50 12.85 15.35
CA ASP A 294 5.56 13.62 16.17
C ASP A 294 4.62 14.47 15.30
N THR A 295 3.40 13.99 15.10
CA THR A 295 2.37 14.66 14.28
C THR A 295 1.84 15.95 14.90
N SER A 296 2.15 16.27 16.16
CA SER A 296 1.73 17.53 16.77
C SER A 296 2.56 18.73 16.29
N GLN A 297 3.75 18.48 15.76
CA GLN A 297 4.68 19.50 15.28
C GLN A 297 5.06 19.31 13.81
N ALA A 298 5.07 18.08 13.32
CA ALA A 298 5.50 17.78 11.96
C ALA A 298 4.57 18.41 10.92
N THR A 299 5.17 19.20 10.03
CA THR A 299 4.50 19.78 8.87
C THR A 299 5.37 19.62 7.63
N ILE A 300 4.72 19.56 6.46
CA ILE A 300 5.40 19.60 5.17
C ILE A 300 4.87 20.81 4.40
N GLN A 301 5.77 21.55 3.75
CA GLN A 301 5.37 22.69 2.93
C GLN A 301 4.72 22.23 1.63
N ASP A 302 3.60 22.86 1.28
CA ASP A 302 3.00 22.73 -0.05
C ASP A 302 3.73 23.59 -1.10
N LEU A 303 3.26 23.57 -2.35
CA LEU A 303 3.85 24.32 -3.46
C LEU A 303 3.82 25.85 -3.28
N ASN A 304 3.04 26.37 -2.33
CA ASN A 304 2.97 27.79 -1.99
C ASN A 304 3.77 28.12 -0.71
N GLY A 305 4.53 27.17 -0.17
CA GLY A 305 5.29 27.32 1.08
C GLY A 305 4.42 27.26 2.34
N ARG A 306 3.13 26.91 2.22
CA ARG A 306 2.25 26.81 3.39
C ARG A 306 2.51 25.49 4.13
N PRO A 307 2.71 25.51 5.46
CA PRO A 307 2.85 24.29 6.24
C PRO A 307 1.52 23.52 6.25
N GLN A 308 1.58 22.23 5.92
CA GLN A 308 0.49 21.28 5.99
C GLN A 308 0.83 20.23 7.05
N TYR A 309 -0.09 19.99 7.99
CA TYR A 309 0.04 18.92 8.97
C TYR A 309 -0.10 17.54 8.31
N LEU A 310 0.56 16.54 8.90
CA LEU A 310 0.54 15.17 8.39
C LEU A 310 -0.79 14.44 8.62
N VAL A 311 -1.57 14.88 9.60
CA VAL A 311 -2.86 14.30 9.99
C VAL A 311 -3.92 15.38 10.14
N GLU A 312 -5.18 15.01 9.91
CA GLU A 312 -6.31 15.93 10.02
C GLU A 312 -6.67 16.22 11.48
N ASP A 313 -7.34 17.37 11.71
CA ASP A 313 -7.97 17.74 12.99
C ASP A 313 -7.06 17.64 14.24
N ASN A 314 -5.74 17.77 14.07
CA ASN A 314 -4.74 17.54 15.12
C ASN A 314 -4.91 16.18 15.81
N ALA A 315 -5.31 15.16 15.04
CA ALA A 315 -5.52 13.81 15.54
C ALA A 315 -4.28 13.28 16.25
N LYS A 316 -4.52 12.62 17.38
CA LYS A 316 -3.48 12.00 18.19
C LYS A 316 -3.44 10.49 17.93
N PRO A 317 -2.31 9.82 18.19
CA PRO A 317 -2.26 8.36 18.19
C PRO A 317 -3.36 7.77 19.09
N LEU A 318 -3.86 6.61 18.73
CA LEU A 318 -4.86 5.87 19.49
C LEU A 318 -4.26 5.50 20.87
N PRO A 319 -4.74 6.10 21.99
CA PRO A 319 -4.19 5.82 23.31
C PRO A 319 -4.38 4.37 23.74
N GLU A 320 -5.32 3.65 23.11
CA GLU A 320 -5.54 2.24 23.32
C GLU A 320 -4.41 1.36 22.72
N LEU A 321 -3.71 1.85 21.69
CA LEU A 321 -2.66 1.11 20.98
C LEU A 321 -1.23 1.48 21.39
N VAL A 322 -1.01 2.73 21.85
CA VAL A 322 0.29 3.25 22.31
C VAL A 322 0.47 3.14 23.81
#